data_AF-A0A7W0KQ64-F1
#
_entry.id   AF-A0A7W0KQ64-F1
#
_cell.length_a   1.000
_cell.length_b   1.000
_cell.length_c   1.000
_cell.angle_alpha   90.00
_cell.angle_beta   90.00
_cell.angle_gamma   90.00
#
_symmetry.space_group_name_H-M   'P 1'
#
loop_
_entity.id
_entity.type
_entity.pdbx_description
1 polymer ?
#
loop_
_entity_poly.entity_id
_entity_poly.type
_entity_poly.pdbx_seq_one_letter_code
_entity_poly.pdbx_strand_id
1 'polypeptide(L)'
;AFINVAWTLSLEVLFYVAVPVLTALLARWSRGVVSAERLARLIVLSAGASVALLLACGLLAGSRPEASLYGRLSIVGMWSAFCPGLLAAVWWADHRPGPVTGVLGVVRRLTSGGPMWWAALVITAAVGYASTWTPADLPDVAFVLGIDVGRVCWSAAFGLVVLRIVAQPEPRPVPAPLAALGDWSYGIYLIHGTILLVLIERFSSWFPLAGSGLTGYLAHLGLLLGVTLPLAAASWHLLERPAIALGRRLGAGSLLLRPPAVVEKRVD
;
A
#
# COMPACT_ATOMS: atom_id res chain seq x y z
N ALA A 1 22.88 3.48 0.49
CA ALA A 1 22.62 2.02 0.56
C ALA A 1 21.63 1.63 1.67
N PHE A 2 21.94 1.78 2.97
CA PHE A 2 21.10 1.21 4.06
C PHE A 2 19.66 1.75 4.10
N ILE A 3 19.46 3.05 3.87
CA ILE A 3 18.13 3.69 3.85
C ILE A 3 17.23 3.10 2.74
N ASN A 4 17.81 2.73 1.59
CA ASN A 4 17.07 2.15 0.46
C ASN A 4 16.62 0.70 0.69
N VAL A 5 17.17 0.02 1.70
CA VAL A 5 16.76 -1.34 2.12
C VAL A 5 15.86 -1.27 3.35
N ALA A 6 16.09 -0.31 4.25
CA ALA A 6 15.32 -0.16 5.48
C ALA A 6 13.83 0.10 5.21
N TRP A 7 13.50 0.91 4.18
CA TRP A 7 12.09 1.15 3.86
C TRP A 7 11.41 -0.11 3.31
N THR A 8 12.11 -0.97 2.57
CA THR A 8 11.50 -2.19 2.05
C THR A 8 11.25 -3.20 3.16
N LEU A 9 12.23 -3.39 4.05
CA LEU A 9 12.09 -4.26 5.21
C LEU A 9 10.93 -3.83 6.11
N SER A 10 10.75 -2.52 6.34
CA SER A 10 9.62 -2.00 7.11
C SER A 10 8.27 -2.39 6.49
N LEU A 11 8.14 -2.40 5.17
CA LEU A 11 6.91 -2.81 4.48
C LEU A 11 6.68 -4.33 4.60
N GLU A 12 7.74 -5.14 4.46
CA GLU A 12 7.65 -6.59 4.64
C GLU A 12 7.25 -6.96 6.08
N VAL A 13 7.86 -6.33 7.08
CA VAL A 13 7.48 -6.54 8.49
C VAL A 13 6.02 -6.14 8.71
N LEU A 14 5.56 -5.06 8.08
CA LEU A 14 4.18 -4.61 8.22
C LEU A 14 3.19 -5.63 7.61
N PHE A 15 3.50 -6.16 6.42
CA PHE A 15 2.68 -7.18 5.76
C PHE A 15 2.68 -8.53 6.49
N TYR A 16 3.87 -9.06 6.77
CA TYR A 16 4.02 -10.45 7.21
C TYR A 16 3.99 -10.63 8.72
N VAL A 17 4.26 -9.58 9.50
CA VAL A 17 4.35 -9.67 10.97
C VAL A 17 3.31 -8.80 11.65
N ALA A 18 3.24 -7.51 11.31
CA ALA A 18 2.39 -6.57 12.04
C ALA A 18 0.91 -6.93 11.94
N VAL A 19 0.40 -7.22 10.74
CA VAL A 19 -1.02 -7.59 10.55
C VAL A 19 -1.37 -8.85 11.35
N PRO A 20 -0.68 -10.00 11.22
CA PRO A 20 -0.97 -11.20 12.02
C PRO A 20 -0.88 -10.96 13.53
N VAL A 21 0.14 -10.23 14.00
CA VAL A 21 0.31 -9.92 15.43
C VAL A 21 -0.83 -9.05 15.93
N LEU A 22 -1.19 -7.99 15.20
CA LEU A 22 -2.31 -7.12 15.56
C LEU A 22 -3.64 -7.90 15.57
N THR A 23 -3.87 -8.78 14.61
CA THR A 23 -5.04 -9.66 14.59
C THR A 23 -5.06 -10.58 15.82
N ALA A 24 -3.93 -11.20 16.17
CA ALA A 24 -3.83 -12.07 17.34
C ALA A 24 -4.04 -11.30 18.66
N LEU A 25 -3.47 -10.11 18.79
CA LEU A 25 -3.68 -9.23 19.96
C LEU A 25 -5.13 -8.78 20.06
N LEU A 26 -5.73 -8.34 18.96
CA LEU A 26 -7.14 -7.98 18.90
C LEU A 26 -8.01 -9.17 19.31
N ALA A 27 -7.78 -10.37 18.77
CA ALA A 27 -8.53 -11.57 19.12
C ALA A 27 -8.42 -11.92 20.62
N ARG A 28 -7.26 -11.68 21.25
CA ARG A 28 -7.07 -11.90 22.69
C ARG A 28 -7.77 -10.84 23.55
N TRP A 29 -7.82 -9.59 23.09
CA TRP A 29 -8.40 -8.48 23.84
C TRP A 29 -9.91 -8.34 23.64
N SER A 30 -10.41 -8.59 22.45
CA SER A 30 -11.83 -8.70 22.21
C SER A 30 -12.30 -10.04 22.75
N ARG A 31 -12.96 -10.05 23.91
CA ARG A 31 -13.64 -11.24 24.46
C ARG A 31 -14.83 -11.74 23.61
N GLY A 32 -14.81 -11.50 22.30
CA GLY A 32 -15.89 -11.77 21.35
C GLY A 32 -15.58 -11.24 19.94
N VAL A 33 -16.54 -11.38 19.03
CA VAL A 33 -16.41 -10.95 17.63
C VAL A 33 -16.35 -9.42 17.55
N VAL A 34 -15.26 -8.88 17.01
CA VAL A 34 -15.15 -7.44 16.71
C VAL A 34 -16.05 -7.13 15.52
N SER A 35 -16.97 -6.16 15.69
CA SER A 35 -17.79 -5.72 14.56
C SER A 35 -16.94 -5.06 13.49
N ALA A 36 -17.27 -5.28 12.21
CA ALA A 36 -16.57 -4.71 11.08
C ALA A 36 -16.47 -3.18 11.17
N GLU A 37 -17.56 -2.52 11.61
CA GLU A 37 -17.59 -1.07 11.82
C GLU A 37 -16.60 -0.62 12.91
N ARG A 38 -16.47 -1.36 14.02
CA ARG A 38 -15.47 -1.03 15.05
C ARG A 38 -14.06 -1.20 14.50
N LEU A 39 -13.81 -2.26 13.74
CA LEU A 39 -12.50 -2.51 13.11
C LEU A 39 -12.16 -1.42 12.09
N ALA A 40 -13.13 -1.03 11.24
CA ALA A 40 -12.97 0.06 10.28
C ALA A 40 -12.62 1.38 10.96
N ARG A 41 -13.28 1.72 12.08
CA ARG A 41 -12.92 2.90 12.89
C ARG A 41 -11.50 2.83 13.42
N LEU A 42 -11.07 1.68 13.95
CA LEU A 42 -9.69 1.51 14.44
C LEU A 42 -8.66 1.67 13.31
N ILE A 43 -8.97 1.18 12.11
CA ILE A 43 -8.11 1.35 10.93
C ILE A 43 -8.02 2.83 10.55
N VAL A 44 -9.14 3.56 10.50
CA VAL A 44 -9.13 5.01 10.18
C VAL A 44 -8.40 5.82 11.26
N LEU A 45 -8.63 5.54 12.53
CA LEU A 45 -7.95 6.22 13.64
C LEU A 45 -6.43 5.97 13.61
N SER A 46 -6.00 4.73 13.37
CA SER A 46 -4.58 4.41 13.26
C SER A 46 -3.94 4.99 11.99
N ALA A 47 -4.69 5.09 10.88
CA ALA A 47 -4.26 5.84 9.70
C ALA A 47 -4.02 7.31 10.04
N GLY A 48 -4.96 7.96 10.73
CA GLY A 48 -4.83 9.35 11.16
C GLY A 48 -3.63 9.57 12.09
N ALA A 49 -3.41 8.68 13.06
CA ALA A 49 -2.24 8.74 13.94
C ALA A 49 -0.92 8.57 13.17
N SER A 50 -0.89 7.66 12.20
CA SER A 50 0.27 7.45 11.31
C SER A 50 0.58 8.70 10.47
N VAL A 51 -0.44 9.34 9.87
CA VAL A 51 -0.29 10.60 9.13
C VAL A 51 0.20 11.72 10.05
N ALA A 52 -0.38 11.84 11.25
CA ALA A 52 0.05 12.85 12.22
C ALA A 52 1.53 12.67 12.62
N LEU A 53 1.97 11.43 12.84
CA LEU A 53 3.38 11.14 13.10
C LEU A 53 4.26 11.48 11.89
N LEU A 54 3.84 11.09 10.68
CA LEU A 54 4.57 11.40 9.44
C LEU A 54 4.80 12.92 9.31
N LEU A 55 3.75 13.72 9.50
CA LEU A 55 3.83 15.19 9.44
C LEU A 55 4.69 15.76 10.57
N ALA A 56 4.57 15.25 11.79
CA ALA A 56 5.40 15.66 12.92
C ALA A 56 6.89 15.37 12.66
N CYS A 57 7.22 14.22 12.09
CA CYS A 57 8.57 13.90 11.64
C CYS A 57 9.01 14.80 10.49
N GLY A 58 8.12 15.18 9.57
CA GLY A 58 8.41 16.15 8.51
C GLY A 58 8.84 17.52 9.05
N LEU A 59 8.21 18.00 10.13
CA LEU A 59 8.59 19.25 10.80
C LEU A 59 10.01 19.23 11.40
N LEU A 60 10.57 18.04 11.64
CA LEU A 60 11.94 17.88 12.13
C LEU A 60 12.99 17.94 11.00
N ALA A 61 12.59 18.00 9.72
CA ALA A 61 13.53 17.86 8.60
C ALA A 61 14.70 18.85 8.62
N GLY A 62 14.44 20.12 8.97
CA GLY A 62 15.49 21.15 8.99
C GLY A 62 16.37 21.15 10.24
N SER A 63 15.87 20.66 11.38
CA SER A 63 16.62 20.69 12.66
C SER A 63 17.23 19.35 13.04
N ARG A 64 16.60 18.24 12.64
CA ARG A 64 16.99 16.86 12.94
C ARG A 64 16.69 15.96 11.73
N PRO A 65 17.43 16.10 10.62
CA PRO A 65 17.12 15.43 9.36
C PRO A 65 17.08 13.91 9.47
N GLU A 66 17.97 13.30 10.27
CA GLU A 66 17.99 11.85 10.48
C GLU A 66 16.75 11.36 11.23
N ALA A 67 16.36 12.04 12.32
CA ALA A 67 15.16 11.68 13.08
C ALA A 67 13.90 11.85 12.22
N SER A 68 13.85 12.91 11.40
CA SER A 68 12.80 13.09 10.40
C SER A 68 12.75 11.91 9.44
N LEU A 69 13.87 11.56 8.81
CA LEU A 69 13.96 10.48 7.83
C LEU A 69 13.53 9.13 8.42
N TYR A 70 14.14 8.71 9.53
CA TYR A 70 13.84 7.41 10.14
C TYR A 70 12.43 7.34 10.71
N GLY A 71 11.91 8.44 11.28
CA GLY A 71 10.53 8.50 11.75
C GLY A 71 9.53 8.30 10.61
N ARG A 72 9.76 8.94 9.46
CA ARG A 72 8.91 8.80 8.26
C ARG A 72 9.02 7.43 7.58
N LEU A 73 10.18 6.78 7.66
CA LEU A 73 10.43 5.44 7.11
C LEU A 73 10.17 4.30 8.11
N SER A 74 9.73 4.65 9.32
CA SER A 74 9.33 3.66 10.32
C SER A 74 8.03 2.96 9.92
N ILE A 75 7.79 1.79 10.51
CA ILE A 75 6.55 1.02 10.36
C ILE A 75 5.33 1.91 10.68
N VAL A 76 5.41 2.72 11.73
CA VAL A 76 4.29 3.59 12.16
C VAL A 76 4.10 4.75 11.19
N GLY A 77 5.19 5.34 10.68
CA GLY A 77 5.12 6.42 9.67
C GLY A 77 4.50 5.97 8.35
N MET A 78 4.75 4.72 7.94
CA MET A 78 4.23 4.15 6.69
C MET A 78 2.88 3.44 6.85
N TRP A 79 2.38 3.25 8.06
CA TRP A 79 1.15 2.50 8.35
C TRP A 79 -0.08 3.00 7.57
N SER A 80 -0.24 4.32 7.43
CA SER A 80 -1.37 4.92 6.70
C SER A 80 -1.48 4.48 5.24
N ALA A 81 -0.36 4.10 4.59
CA ALA A 81 -0.36 3.62 3.21
C ALA A 81 -1.09 2.26 3.05
N PHE A 82 -1.20 1.49 4.12
CA PHE A 82 -1.81 0.15 4.13
C PHE A 82 -3.27 0.15 4.57
N CYS A 83 -3.68 1.15 5.35
CA CYS A 83 -5.03 1.27 5.87
C CYS A 83 -6.13 1.17 4.81
N PRO A 84 -5.98 1.71 3.58
CA PRO A 84 -7.00 1.51 2.56
C PRO A 84 -7.21 0.05 2.15
N GLY A 85 -6.14 -0.75 2.06
CA GLY A 85 -6.23 -2.18 1.78
C GLY A 85 -6.89 -2.94 2.92
N LEU A 86 -6.56 -2.60 4.17
CA LEU A 86 -7.23 -3.16 5.35
C LEU A 86 -8.73 -2.81 5.37
N LEU A 87 -9.09 -1.56 5.05
CA LEU A 87 -10.50 -1.15 4.93
C LEU A 87 -11.21 -1.91 3.81
N ALA A 88 -10.56 -2.14 2.67
CA ALA A 88 -11.12 -2.94 1.59
C ALA A 88 -11.37 -4.39 2.03
N ALA A 89 -10.45 -4.99 2.79
CA ALA A 89 -10.65 -6.32 3.35
C ALA A 89 -11.81 -6.38 4.35
N VAL A 90 -11.93 -5.40 5.24
CA VAL A 90 -13.06 -5.31 6.19
C VAL A 90 -14.38 -5.12 5.46
N TRP A 91 -14.40 -4.24 4.45
CA TRP A 91 -15.56 -4.02 3.60
C TRP A 91 -15.98 -5.31 2.89
N TRP A 92 -15.01 -6.04 2.32
CA TRP A 92 -15.25 -7.32 1.66
C TRP A 92 -15.73 -8.41 2.64
N ALA A 93 -15.34 -8.34 3.91
CA ALA A 93 -15.83 -9.29 4.91
C ALA A 93 -17.28 -9.01 5.35
N ASP A 94 -17.72 -7.75 5.27
CA ASP A 94 -19.01 -7.29 5.81
C ASP A 94 -19.98 -6.80 4.71
N HIS A 95 -20.34 -7.69 3.78
CA HIS A 95 -21.29 -7.41 2.69
C HIS A 95 -22.76 -7.27 3.13
N ARG A 96 -23.05 -7.12 4.43
CA ARG A 96 -24.43 -7.17 4.92
C ARG A 96 -25.21 -5.92 4.47
N PRO A 97 -26.43 -6.08 3.92
CA PRO A 97 -27.34 -4.96 3.72
C PRO A 97 -27.81 -4.47 5.09
N GLY A 98 -27.33 -3.29 5.48
CA GLY A 98 -27.64 -2.65 6.76
C GLY A 98 -27.57 -1.13 6.64
N PRO A 99 -28.07 -0.40 7.64
CA PRO A 99 -28.12 1.07 7.62
C PRO A 99 -26.71 1.68 7.44
N VAL A 100 -26.64 2.73 6.61
CA VAL A 100 -25.40 3.38 6.15
C VAL A 100 -24.91 4.41 7.18
N THR A 101 -24.51 3.97 8.36
CA THR A 101 -23.96 4.85 9.41
C THR A 101 -22.48 4.56 9.67
N GLY A 102 -21.77 5.54 10.25
CA GLY A 102 -20.36 5.37 10.62
C GLY A 102 -19.37 5.33 9.45
N VAL A 103 -18.22 4.67 9.67
CA VAL A 103 -17.09 4.61 8.72
C VAL A 103 -17.44 3.76 7.51
N LEU A 104 -18.01 2.57 7.71
CA LEU A 104 -18.44 1.73 6.59
C LEU A 104 -19.57 2.39 5.80
N GLY A 105 -20.40 3.22 6.44
CA GLY A 105 -21.37 4.06 5.75
C GLY A 105 -20.73 5.07 4.80
N VAL A 106 -19.64 5.72 5.21
CA VAL A 106 -18.84 6.62 4.35
C VAL A 106 -18.20 5.84 3.21
N VAL A 107 -17.59 4.68 3.51
CA VAL A 107 -17.01 3.79 2.49
C VAL A 107 -18.05 3.41 1.45
N ARG A 108 -19.25 2.98 1.87
CA ARG A 108 -20.36 2.64 0.96
C ARG A 108 -20.75 3.82 0.06
N ARG A 109 -20.82 5.04 0.62
CA ARG A 109 -21.13 6.24 -0.17
C ARG A 109 -20.03 6.59 -1.16
N LEU A 110 -18.77 6.42 -0.77
CA LEU A 110 -17.62 6.61 -1.66
C LEU A 110 -17.57 5.53 -2.75
N THR A 111 -17.96 4.29 -2.45
CA THR A 111 -17.84 3.19 -3.42
C THR A 111 -19.07 3.02 -4.31
N SER A 112 -20.18 3.74 -4.06
CA SER A 112 -21.38 3.70 -4.90
C SER A 112 -21.17 4.26 -6.32
N GLY A 113 -20.03 4.90 -6.59
CA GLY A 113 -19.67 5.40 -7.92
C GLY A 113 -20.31 6.74 -8.31
N GLY A 114 -20.85 7.48 -7.34
CA GLY A 114 -21.40 8.82 -7.55
C GLY A 114 -20.32 9.91 -7.73
N PRO A 115 -20.74 11.18 -7.94
CA PRO A 115 -19.83 12.32 -8.12
C PRO A 115 -18.86 12.51 -6.95
N MET A 116 -19.23 12.09 -5.74
CA MET A 116 -18.38 12.13 -4.55
C MET A 116 -17.13 11.26 -4.70
N TRP A 117 -17.22 10.09 -5.35
CA TRP A 117 -16.06 9.22 -5.59
C TRP A 117 -15.07 9.88 -6.55
N TRP A 118 -15.59 10.38 -7.67
CA TRP A 118 -14.78 11.08 -8.66
C TRP A 118 -14.12 12.32 -8.06
N ALA A 119 -14.86 13.12 -7.29
CA ALA A 119 -14.29 14.27 -6.58
C ALA A 119 -13.15 13.85 -5.65
N ALA A 120 -13.37 12.82 -4.81
CA ALA A 120 -12.34 12.32 -3.90
C ALA A 120 -11.10 11.80 -4.66
N LEU A 121 -11.30 11.02 -5.72
CA LEU A 121 -10.22 10.48 -6.54
C LEU A 121 -9.45 11.59 -7.26
N VAL A 122 -10.14 12.52 -7.92
CA VAL A 122 -9.51 13.62 -8.66
C VAL A 122 -8.74 14.53 -7.71
N ILE A 123 -9.31 14.90 -6.56
CA ILE A 123 -8.63 15.75 -5.57
C ILE A 123 -7.37 15.05 -5.05
N THR A 124 -7.50 13.80 -4.60
CA THR A 124 -6.34 13.06 -4.06
C THR A 124 -5.27 12.80 -5.11
N ALA A 125 -5.65 12.42 -6.34
CA ALA A 125 -4.70 12.23 -7.43
C ALA A 125 -4.06 13.54 -7.89
N ALA A 126 -4.81 14.65 -7.95
CA ALA A 126 -4.29 15.95 -8.35
C ALA A 126 -3.30 16.51 -7.33
N VAL A 127 -3.60 16.41 -6.03
CA VAL A 127 -2.66 16.81 -4.97
C VAL A 127 -1.44 15.89 -4.94
N GLY A 128 -1.65 14.58 -5.07
CA GLY A 128 -0.58 13.60 -5.20
C GLY A 128 0.33 13.90 -6.39
N TYR A 129 -0.24 14.23 -7.54
CA TYR A 129 0.52 14.62 -8.71
C TYR A 129 1.23 15.97 -8.53
N ALA A 130 0.55 17.00 -8.02
CA ALA A 130 1.17 18.30 -7.76
C ALA A 130 2.39 18.19 -6.83
N SER A 131 2.36 17.29 -5.85
CA SER A 131 3.50 17.06 -4.95
C SER A 131 4.77 16.55 -5.65
N THR A 132 4.66 15.88 -6.81
CA THR A 132 5.83 15.44 -7.57
C THR A 132 6.58 16.59 -8.22
N TRP A 133 5.97 17.78 -8.24
CA TRP A 133 6.54 19.03 -8.72
C TRP A 133 6.99 19.95 -7.58
N THR A 134 7.12 19.42 -6.36
CA THR A 134 7.62 20.19 -5.21
C THR A 134 9.05 20.68 -5.53
N PRO A 135 9.30 22.00 -5.59
CA PRO A 135 10.60 22.53 -5.97
C PRO A 135 11.70 22.12 -4.99
N ALA A 136 12.84 21.68 -5.52
CA ALA A 136 13.97 21.19 -4.73
C ALA A 136 14.73 22.31 -3.98
N ASP A 137 14.49 23.57 -4.33
CA ASP A 137 15.04 24.77 -3.68
C ASP A 137 14.21 25.27 -2.50
N LEU A 138 13.07 24.63 -2.20
CA LEU A 138 12.31 24.92 -0.99
C LEU A 138 13.12 24.59 0.28
N PRO A 139 12.85 25.28 1.41
CA PRO A 139 13.40 24.89 2.70
C PRO A 139 13.07 23.43 3.03
N ASP A 140 14.00 22.71 3.67
CA ASP A 140 13.91 21.26 3.92
C ASP A 140 12.54 20.81 4.47
N VAL A 141 11.99 21.56 5.42
CA VAL A 141 10.67 21.26 6.02
C VAL A 141 9.56 21.35 4.98
N ALA A 142 9.55 22.41 4.16
CA ALA A 142 8.52 22.60 3.13
C ALA A 142 8.64 21.54 2.03
N PHE A 143 9.87 21.24 1.60
CA PHE A 143 10.13 20.18 0.63
C PHE A 143 9.64 18.82 1.14
N VAL A 144 10.05 18.43 2.35
CA VAL A 144 9.67 17.13 2.96
C VAL A 144 8.16 17.02 3.16
N LEU A 145 7.51 18.06 3.69
CA LEU A 145 6.05 18.05 3.86
C LEU A 145 5.32 17.95 2.52
N GLY A 146 5.80 18.62 1.48
CA GLY A 146 5.26 18.48 0.12
C GLY A 146 5.27 17.03 -0.35
N ILE A 147 6.42 16.35 -0.20
CA ILE A 147 6.56 14.93 -0.53
C ILE A 147 5.63 14.05 0.30
N ASP A 148 5.54 14.26 1.62
CA ASP A 148 4.73 13.43 2.51
C ASP A 148 3.22 13.59 2.26
N VAL A 149 2.76 14.82 2.01
CA VAL A 149 1.38 15.08 1.55
C VAL A 149 1.11 14.31 0.26
N GLY A 150 2.05 14.37 -0.68
CA GLY A 150 2.04 13.57 -1.90
C GLY A 150 1.81 12.09 -1.67
N ARG A 151 2.62 11.49 -0.80
CA ARG A 151 2.56 10.06 -0.46
C ARG A 151 1.22 9.66 0.15
N VAL A 152 0.68 10.47 1.07
CA VAL A 152 -0.63 10.22 1.69
C VAL A 152 -1.75 10.31 0.64
N CYS A 153 -1.71 11.34 -0.21
CA CYS A 153 -2.69 11.54 -1.27
C CYS A 153 -2.67 10.42 -2.32
N TRP A 154 -1.49 9.97 -2.75
CA TRP A 154 -1.37 8.80 -3.62
C TRP A 154 -1.92 7.53 -2.98
N SER A 155 -1.59 7.28 -1.71
CA SER A 155 -2.11 6.13 -0.97
C SER A 155 -3.63 6.14 -0.88
N ALA A 156 -4.21 7.32 -0.61
CA ALA A 156 -5.66 7.51 -0.59
C ALA A 156 -6.29 7.28 -1.98
N ALA A 157 -5.69 7.83 -3.05
CA ALA A 157 -6.17 7.66 -4.42
C ALA A 157 -6.19 6.18 -4.83
N PHE A 158 -5.09 5.46 -4.64
CA PHE A 158 -5.03 4.01 -4.89
C PHE A 158 -6.03 3.24 -4.03
N GLY A 159 -6.16 3.63 -2.76
CA GLY A 159 -7.15 3.09 -1.84
C GLY A 159 -8.59 3.21 -2.35
N LEU A 160 -8.97 4.38 -2.87
CA LEU A 160 -10.29 4.65 -3.45
C LEU A 160 -10.56 3.80 -4.69
N VAL A 161 -9.54 3.57 -5.52
CA VAL A 161 -9.64 2.68 -6.69
C VAL A 161 -9.86 1.23 -6.25
N VAL A 162 -9.04 0.73 -5.33
CA VAL A 162 -9.17 -0.64 -4.80
C VAL A 162 -10.52 -0.85 -4.12
N LEU A 163 -10.94 0.08 -3.26
CA LEU A 163 -12.24 0.04 -2.60
C LEU A 163 -13.39 -0.01 -3.62
N ARG A 164 -13.29 0.76 -4.72
CA ARG A 164 -14.31 0.75 -5.76
C ARG A 164 -14.35 -0.57 -6.52
N ILE A 165 -13.21 -1.19 -6.79
CA ILE A 165 -13.13 -2.51 -7.43
C ILE A 165 -13.76 -3.57 -6.53
N VAL A 166 -13.37 -3.60 -5.26
CA VAL A 166 -13.85 -4.57 -4.26
C VAL A 166 -15.33 -4.40 -3.93
N ALA A 167 -15.88 -3.19 -4.05
CA ALA A 167 -17.29 -2.92 -3.77
C ALA A 167 -18.25 -3.23 -4.94
N GLN A 168 -17.75 -3.73 -6.08
CA GLN A 168 -18.64 -4.13 -7.17
C GLN A 168 -19.42 -5.40 -6.77
N PRO A 169 -20.74 -5.44 -7.00
CA PRO A 169 -21.57 -6.60 -6.62
C PRO A 169 -21.17 -7.86 -7.38
N GLU A 170 -20.67 -7.70 -8.61
CA GLU A 170 -20.14 -8.79 -9.43
C GLU A 170 -18.66 -8.54 -9.68
N PRO A 171 -17.76 -9.47 -9.30
CA PRO A 171 -16.35 -9.35 -9.61
C PRO A 171 -16.19 -9.39 -11.13
N ARG A 172 -15.76 -8.26 -11.71
CA ARG A 172 -15.41 -8.23 -13.13
C ARG A 172 -14.16 -9.06 -13.36
N PRO A 173 -14.10 -9.85 -14.45
CA PRO A 173 -12.87 -10.55 -14.78
C PRO A 173 -11.76 -9.52 -15.00
N VAL A 174 -10.68 -9.67 -14.22
CA VAL A 174 -9.47 -8.88 -14.43
C VAL A 174 -8.80 -9.40 -15.69
N PRO A 175 -8.48 -8.54 -16.68
CA PRO A 175 -7.74 -8.96 -17.87
C PRO A 175 -6.46 -9.71 -17.50
N ALA A 176 -6.15 -10.79 -18.21
CA ALA A 176 -5.01 -11.65 -17.90
C ALA A 176 -3.68 -10.90 -17.71
N PRO A 177 -3.33 -9.86 -18.52
CA PRO A 177 -2.12 -9.09 -18.27
C PRO A 177 -2.12 -8.35 -16.92
N LEU A 178 -3.27 -7.80 -16.50
CA LEU A 178 -3.39 -7.12 -15.21
C LEU A 178 -3.35 -8.11 -14.03
N ALA A 179 -3.95 -9.29 -14.21
CA ALA A 179 -3.83 -10.37 -13.22
C ALA A 179 -2.38 -10.82 -13.06
N ALA A 180 -1.64 -10.96 -14.17
CA ALA A 180 -0.22 -11.30 -14.15
C ALA A 180 0.64 -10.25 -13.42
N LEU A 181 0.32 -8.96 -13.56
CA LEU A 181 0.99 -7.92 -12.76
C LEU A 181 0.75 -8.09 -11.25
N GLY A 182 -0.42 -8.60 -10.85
CA GLY A 182 -0.70 -8.97 -9.47
C GLY A 182 0.20 -10.10 -8.99
N ASP A 183 0.35 -11.15 -9.80
CA ASP A 183 1.25 -12.27 -9.52
C ASP A 183 2.72 -11.82 -9.41
N TRP A 184 3.16 -10.89 -10.28
CA TRP A 184 4.54 -10.38 -10.30
C TRP A 184 4.79 -9.25 -9.31
N SER A 185 3.78 -8.81 -8.56
CA SER A 185 3.84 -7.58 -7.75
C SER A 185 4.98 -7.59 -6.71
N TYR A 186 5.26 -8.75 -6.10
CA TYR A 186 6.37 -8.91 -5.16
C TYR A 186 7.72 -8.77 -5.85
N GLY A 187 7.92 -9.47 -6.97
CA GLY A 187 9.11 -9.31 -7.82
C GLY A 187 9.31 -7.88 -8.31
N ILE A 188 8.24 -7.21 -8.77
CA ILE A 188 8.28 -5.79 -9.18
C ILE A 188 8.78 -4.95 -8.01
N TYR A 189 8.20 -5.15 -6.84
CA TYR A 189 8.55 -4.43 -5.62
C TYR A 189 10.03 -4.60 -5.20
N LEU A 190 10.62 -5.80 -5.29
CA LEU A 190 12.03 -5.99 -4.93
C LEU A 190 12.99 -5.51 -6.02
N ILE A 191 12.67 -5.84 -7.28
CA ILE A 191 13.57 -5.66 -8.41
C ILE A 191 13.63 -4.19 -8.83
N HIS A 192 12.51 -3.45 -8.82
CA HIS A 192 12.51 -2.04 -9.25
C HIS A 192 13.46 -1.18 -8.41
N GLY A 193 13.49 -1.38 -7.09
CA GLY A 193 14.38 -0.63 -6.19
C GLY A 193 15.85 -0.95 -6.43
N THR A 194 16.16 -2.22 -6.69
CA THR A 194 17.51 -2.67 -7.04
C THR A 194 17.96 -2.08 -8.37
N ILE A 195 17.10 -2.12 -9.38
CA ILE A 195 17.38 -1.52 -10.70
C ILE A 195 17.60 -0.01 -10.55
N LEU A 196 16.71 0.71 -9.86
CA LEU A 196 16.87 2.14 -9.60
C LEU A 196 18.22 2.44 -8.95
N LEU A 197 18.60 1.69 -7.91
CA LEU A 197 19.88 1.86 -7.24
C LEU A 197 21.06 1.67 -8.21
N VAL A 198 21.05 0.58 -8.98
CA VAL A 198 22.12 0.26 -9.93
C VAL A 198 22.18 1.28 -11.06
N LEU A 199 21.04 1.65 -11.63
CA LEU A 199 20.96 2.65 -12.70
C LEU A 199 21.48 4.01 -12.23
N ILE A 200 21.06 4.46 -11.05
CA ILE A 200 21.47 5.75 -10.48
C ILE A 200 22.96 5.74 -10.09
N GLU A 201 23.44 4.70 -9.40
CA GLU A 201 24.80 4.70 -8.85
C GLU A 201 25.87 4.32 -9.89
N ARG A 202 25.56 3.47 -10.87
CA ARG A 202 26.57 2.90 -11.79
C ARG A 202 26.44 3.38 -13.23
N PHE A 203 25.24 3.75 -13.66
CA PHE A 203 24.95 4.05 -15.05
C PHE A 203 24.43 5.46 -15.28
N SER A 204 24.48 6.35 -14.28
CA SER A 204 24.03 7.74 -14.41
C SER A 204 24.67 8.49 -15.59
N SER A 205 25.89 8.13 -15.98
CA SER A 205 26.60 8.69 -17.14
C SER A 205 26.32 7.97 -18.47
N TRP A 206 25.78 6.75 -18.44
CA TRP A 206 25.55 5.92 -19.64
C TRP A 206 24.13 6.07 -20.19
N PHE A 207 23.25 6.77 -19.47
CA PHE A 207 21.87 6.95 -19.89
C PHE A 207 21.70 8.17 -20.79
N PRO A 208 21.20 8.00 -22.03
CA PRO A 208 21.13 9.07 -23.04
C PRO A 208 19.95 10.05 -22.79
N LEU A 209 19.63 10.34 -21.54
CA LEU A 209 18.50 11.17 -21.11
C LEU A 209 18.93 12.12 -19.97
N ALA A 210 20.15 12.64 -20.05
CA ALA A 210 20.59 13.75 -19.21
C ALA A 210 19.70 14.97 -19.51
N GLY A 211 18.55 15.05 -18.87
CA GLY A 211 17.54 16.06 -19.12
C GLY A 211 16.41 15.99 -18.11
N SER A 212 16.25 17.05 -17.33
CA SER A 212 15.09 17.30 -16.49
C SER A 212 13.92 17.72 -17.39
N GLY A 213 13.16 16.75 -17.91
CA GLY A 213 12.02 17.04 -18.79
C GLY A 213 11.15 15.81 -19.03
N LEU A 214 9.96 16.02 -19.59
CA LEU A 214 8.97 14.96 -19.82
C LEU A 214 9.54 13.79 -20.64
N THR A 215 10.29 14.09 -21.70
CA THR A 215 10.92 13.05 -22.55
C THR A 215 11.92 12.22 -21.75
N GLY A 216 12.77 12.89 -20.95
CA GLY A 216 13.70 12.23 -20.04
C GLY A 216 12.96 11.31 -19.07
N TYR A 217 11.94 11.83 -18.40
CA TYR A 217 11.09 11.06 -17.48
C TYR A 217 10.44 9.84 -18.15
N LEU A 218 9.79 10.01 -19.31
CA LEU A 218 9.10 8.92 -20.02
C LEU A 218 10.06 7.83 -20.47
N ALA A 219 11.25 8.20 -20.93
CA ALA A 219 12.22 7.21 -21.37
C ALA A 219 12.91 6.49 -20.19
N HIS A 220 13.12 7.15 -19.04
CA HIS A 220 13.50 6.47 -17.80
C HIS A 220 12.41 5.52 -17.31
N LEU A 221 11.14 5.94 -17.35
CA LEU A 221 10.00 5.10 -16.99
C LEU A 221 9.90 3.87 -17.89
N GLY A 222 10.02 4.07 -19.22
CA GLY A 222 9.98 3.00 -20.20
C GLY A 222 11.09 1.98 -20.00
N LEU A 223 12.33 2.44 -19.76
CA LEU A 223 13.44 1.57 -19.39
C LEU A 223 13.16 0.83 -18.09
N LEU A 224 12.79 1.55 -17.03
CA LEU A 224 12.58 0.96 -15.70
C LEU A 224 11.53 -0.14 -15.78
N LEU A 225 10.38 0.11 -16.42
CA LEU A 225 9.34 -0.88 -16.63
C LEU A 225 9.82 -2.02 -17.56
N GLY A 226 10.50 -1.68 -18.64
CA GLY A 226 11.01 -2.62 -19.65
C GLY A 226 12.04 -3.61 -19.09
N VAL A 227 12.78 -3.23 -18.05
CA VAL A 227 13.72 -4.13 -17.35
C VAL A 227 13.05 -4.80 -16.13
N THR A 228 12.29 -4.03 -15.34
CA THR A 228 11.67 -4.54 -14.10
C THR A 228 10.64 -5.62 -14.39
N LEU A 229 9.72 -5.39 -15.33
CA LEU A 229 8.60 -6.31 -15.56
C LEU A 229 9.07 -7.70 -16.04
N PRO A 230 9.99 -7.82 -17.03
CA PRO A 230 10.49 -9.13 -17.43
C PRO A 230 11.26 -9.86 -16.33
N LEU A 231 12.07 -9.13 -15.55
CA LEU A 231 12.81 -9.73 -14.44
C LEU A 231 11.88 -10.16 -13.30
N ALA A 232 10.84 -9.39 -12.99
CA ALA A 232 9.82 -9.76 -12.02
C ALA A 232 9.00 -10.96 -12.49
N ALA A 233 8.62 -11.02 -13.76
CA ALA A 233 7.96 -12.18 -14.35
C ALA A 233 8.86 -13.43 -14.27
N ALA A 234 10.15 -13.29 -14.60
CA ALA A 234 11.13 -14.38 -14.47
C ALA A 234 11.27 -14.84 -13.01
N SER A 235 11.40 -13.91 -12.05
CA SER A 235 11.43 -14.19 -10.61
C SER A 235 10.20 -14.98 -10.17
N TRP A 236 9.01 -14.55 -10.60
CA TRP A 236 7.76 -15.23 -10.28
C TRP A 236 7.76 -16.68 -10.77
N HIS A 237 8.09 -16.90 -12.05
CA HIS A 237 8.01 -18.22 -12.67
C HIS A 237 9.11 -19.17 -12.22
N LEU A 238 10.32 -18.67 -11.97
CA LEU A 238 11.50 -19.47 -11.67
C LEU A 238 11.71 -19.68 -10.16
N LEU A 239 11.30 -18.74 -9.31
CA LEU A 239 11.60 -18.74 -7.88
C LEU A 239 10.34 -18.75 -7.01
N GLU A 240 9.50 -17.71 -7.14
CA GLU A 240 8.41 -17.47 -6.18
C GLU A 240 7.31 -18.53 -6.26
N ARG A 241 6.82 -18.82 -7.49
CA ARG A 241 5.76 -19.81 -7.69
C ARG A 241 6.21 -21.23 -7.26
N PRO A 242 7.41 -21.72 -7.62
CA PRO A 242 7.93 -22.98 -7.08
C PRO A 242 8.06 -22.99 -5.56
N ALA A 243 8.55 -21.91 -4.95
CA ALA A 243 8.71 -21.81 -3.49
C ALA A 243 7.36 -21.86 -2.76
N ILE A 244 6.35 -21.13 -3.27
CA ILE A 244 4.98 -21.18 -2.74
C ILE A 244 4.40 -22.59 -2.85
N ALA A 245 4.61 -23.26 -4.00
CA ALA A 245 4.14 -24.63 -4.20
C ALA A 245 4.82 -25.61 -3.22
N LEU A 246 6.12 -25.46 -2.97
CA LEU A 246 6.85 -26.24 -1.98
C LEU A 246 6.33 -25.99 -0.56
N GLY A 247 6.13 -24.72 -0.17
CA GLY A 247 5.60 -24.36 1.15
C GLY A 247 4.20 -24.95 1.40
N ARG A 248 3.34 -24.98 0.37
CA ARG A 248 2.04 -25.66 0.44
C ARG A 248 2.17 -27.16 0.66
N ARG A 249 3.12 -27.83 0.00
CA ARG A 249 3.38 -29.28 0.16
C ARG A 249 3.93 -29.63 1.54
N LEU A 250 4.77 -28.76 2.12
CA LEU A 250 5.36 -28.96 3.45
C LEU A 250 4.40 -28.67 4.60
N GLY A 251 3.11 -28.40 4.33
CA GLY A 251 2.11 -28.27 5.37
C GLY A 251 2.05 -26.91 6.06
N ALA A 252 2.80 -25.90 5.60
CA ALA A 252 2.65 -24.53 6.11
C ALA A 252 1.20 -23.99 5.97
N GLY A 253 0.43 -24.51 5.01
CA GLY A 253 -0.99 -24.22 4.85
C GLY A 253 -1.90 -24.79 5.95
N SER A 254 -1.49 -25.87 6.63
CA SER A 254 -2.31 -26.51 7.68
C SER A 254 -2.25 -25.80 9.04
N LEU A 255 -1.20 -25.00 9.30
CA LEU A 255 -1.00 -24.27 10.55
C LEU A 255 -1.65 -22.87 10.55
N LEU A 256 -1.82 -22.24 9.39
CA LEU A 256 -2.32 -20.85 9.29
C LEU A 256 -3.78 -20.73 8.82
N LEU A 257 -4.37 -21.78 8.24
CA LEU A 257 -5.70 -21.73 7.61
C LEU A 257 -6.55 -22.96 7.92
N ARG A 258 -6.62 -23.40 9.18
CA ARG A 258 -7.87 -24.04 9.60
C ARG A 258 -8.86 -22.89 9.82
N PRO A 259 -9.83 -22.64 8.91
CA PRO A 259 -10.92 -21.74 9.25
C PRO A 259 -11.49 -22.22 10.59
N PRO A 260 -11.78 -21.32 11.55
CA PRO A 260 -12.46 -21.72 12.76
C PRO A 260 -13.67 -22.53 12.31
N ALA A 261 -13.79 -23.76 12.83
CA ALA A 261 -14.88 -24.65 12.49
C ALA A 261 -16.15 -23.80 12.53
N VAL A 262 -16.82 -23.68 11.38
CA VAL A 262 -18.10 -22.99 11.31
C VAL A 262 -18.95 -23.76 12.30
N VAL A 263 -19.19 -23.16 13.47
CA VAL A 263 -20.12 -23.70 14.44
C VAL A 263 -21.44 -23.60 13.73
N GLU A 264 -21.84 -24.70 13.07
CA GLU A 264 -23.18 -24.89 12.57
C GLU A 264 -24.09 -24.72 13.79
N LYS A 265 -24.61 -23.51 13.96
CA LYS A 265 -25.75 -23.31 14.83
C LYS A 265 -26.86 -24.14 14.22
N ARG A 266 -27.09 -25.33 14.79
CA ARG A 266 -28.36 -26.02 14.64
C ARG A 266 -29.43 -25.04 15.07
N VAL A 267 -30.22 -24.62 14.10
CA VAL A 267 -31.49 -23.95 14.34
C VAL A 267 -32.44 -25.10 14.63
N ASP A 268 -32.56 -25.42 15.92
CA ASP A 268 -33.64 -26.27 16.44
C ASP A 268 -34.85 -25.37 16.78
#